data_AF-A0A1E4J059-F1
#
_entry.id   AF-A0A1E4J059-F1
#
_cell.length_a   1.000
_cell.length_b   1.000
_cell.length_c   1.000
_cell.angle_alpha   90.00
_cell.angle_beta   90.00
_cell.angle_gamma   90.00
#
_symmetry.space_group_name_H-M   'P 1'
#
loop_
_entity.id
_entity.type
_entity.pdbx_description
1 polymer ?
#
loop_
_entity_poly.entity_id
_entity_poly.type
_entity_poly.pdbx_seq_one_letter_code
_entity_poly.pdbx_strand_id
1 'polypeptide(L)'
;MRTSGETCQCCGQATGYIYGGSFYAVADESHFCPWCIADGSAAKKFDGEFNDAAGVGMDEVDLPMRIVEEVSQRTPSFFTWQQERWWAHCNDAGRFLGEIEHADRALLASQPAEDFVRETCEAVHLDAGEGWQWLLDTPSRDRSFAVFVFGCLHCGKVGGYVDHS
;
A
#
# COMPACT_ATOMS: atom_id res chain seq x y z
N MET A 1 7.51 9.32 2.36
CA MET A 1 7.63 10.48 3.29
C MET A 1 9.10 10.76 3.51
N ARG A 2 9.53 12.02 3.53
CA ARG A 2 10.91 12.41 3.84
C ARG A 2 10.95 13.55 4.84
N THR A 3 12.05 13.66 5.60
CA THR A 3 12.33 14.86 6.38
C THR A 3 12.56 16.04 5.43
N SER A 4 11.96 17.18 5.73
CA SER A 4 12.09 18.40 4.93
C SER A 4 11.76 19.66 5.73
N GLY A 5 12.43 20.77 5.41
CA GLY A 5 12.07 22.11 5.90
C GLY A 5 11.04 22.84 5.01
N GLU A 6 10.60 22.21 3.93
CA GLU A 6 9.60 22.77 3.01
C GLU A 6 8.22 22.91 3.69
N THR A 7 7.44 23.87 3.21
CA THR A 7 6.08 24.10 3.69
C THR A 7 5.07 23.18 2.99
N CYS A 8 4.09 22.70 3.74
CA CYS A 8 2.98 21.92 3.19
C CYS A 8 2.11 22.79 2.28
N GLN A 9 1.80 22.32 1.06
CA GLN A 9 0.93 23.05 0.13
C GLN A 9 -0.55 23.13 0.62
N CYS A 10 -0.95 22.23 1.50
CA CYS A 10 -2.27 22.26 2.13
C CYS A 10 -2.36 23.34 3.22
N CYS A 11 -1.56 23.24 4.29
CA CYS A 11 -1.69 24.09 5.49
C CYS A 11 -0.66 25.24 5.59
N GLY A 12 0.32 25.31 4.68
CA GLY A 12 1.37 26.33 4.67
C GLY A 12 2.44 26.17 5.76
N GLN A 13 2.36 25.15 6.60
CA GLN A 13 3.28 24.96 7.73
C GLN A 13 4.52 24.14 7.33
N ALA A 14 5.69 24.52 7.85
CA ALA A 14 6.91 23.72 7.79
C ALA A 14 6.92 22.73 8.97
N THR A 15 6.46 21.51 8.72
CA THR A 15 6.20 20.52 9.77
C THR A 15 7.35 19.54 10.03
N GLY A 16 8.45 19.68 9.27
CA GLY A 16 9.61 18.78 9.33
C GLY A 16 9.50 17.56 8.42
N TYR A 17 8.33 17.27 7.84
CA TYR A 17 8.09 16.14 6.95
C TYR A 17 7.23 16.52 5.75
N ILE A 18 7.57 15.96 4.59
CA ILE A 18 6.81 16.11 3.35
C ILE A 18 6.65 14.75 2.66
N TYR A 19 5.43 14.49 2.24
CA TYR A 19 5.07 13.48 1.27
C TYR A 19 5.28 14.06 -0.13
N GLY A 20 5.95 13.31 -0.99
CA GLY A 20 6.14 13.66 -2.40
C GLY A 20 5.97 12.43 -3.28
N GLY A 21 5.00 11.58 -2.93
CA GLY A 21 4.59 10.45 -3.75
C GLY A 21 3.43 10.84 -4.66
N SER A 22 2.70 9.83 -5.15
CA SER A 22 1.56 10.05 -6.04
C SER A 22 0.43 10.83 -5.36
N PHE A 23 -0.13 11.78 -6.09
CA PHE A 23 -1.37 12.43 -5.72
C PHE A 23 -2.08 12.82 -7.01
N TYR A 24 -3.19 12.15 -7.28
CA TYR A 24 -4.01 12.42 -8.46
C TYR A 24 -4.96 13.57 -8.14
N ALA A 25 -4.74 14.70 -8.80
CA ALA A 25 -5.60 15.87 -8.73
C ALA A 25 -5.53 16.65 -10.05
N VAL A 26 -6.48 17.57 -10.26
CA VAL A 26 -6.44 18.50 -11.41
C VAL A 26 -5.26 19.48 -11.30
N ALA A 27 -4.82 19.74 -10.07
CA ALA A 27 -3.80 20.72 -9.76
C ALA A 27 -2.42 20.04 -9.57
N ASP A 28 -1.34 20.73 -9.92
CA ASP A 28 0.03 20.16 -9.94
C ASP A 28 0.65 20.00 -8.52
N GLU A 29 -0.09 20.31 -7.45
CA GLU A 29 0.39 20.22 -6.07
C GLU A 29 0.46 18.77 -5.57
N SER A 30 1.66 18.34 -5.19
CA SER A 30 1.95 16.97 -4.72
C SER A 30 2.74 16.92 -3.42
N HIS A 31 2.90 18.05 -2.71
CA HIS A 31 3.76 18.16 -1.52
C HIS A 31 2.97 18.48 -0.25
N PHE A 32 2.66 17.45 0.54
CA PHE A 32 1.82 17.56 1.75
C PHE A 32 2.51 17.06 3.01
N CYS A 33 2.19 17.64 4.17
CA CYS A 33 2.62 17.09 5.45
C CYS A 33 1.77 15.87 5.83
N PRO A 34 2.31 14.94 6.65
CA PRO A 34 1.58 13.73 7.07
C PRO A 34 0.23 14.03 7.70
N TRP A 35 0.13 15.12 8.45
CA TRP A 35 -1.09 15.49 9.17
C TRP A 35 -2.22 15.90 8.23
N CYS A 36 -1.93 16.65 7.16
CA CYS A 36 -2.94 17.01 6.16
C CYS A 36 -3.39 15.84 5.28
N ILE A 37 -2.56 14.80 5.16
CA ILE A 37 -2.97 13.53 4.56
C ILE A 37 -3.89 12.82 5.56
N ALA A 38 -3.40 12.57 6.78
CA ALA A 38 -4.12 11.80 7.78
C ALA A 38 -5.48 12.39 8.18
N ASP A 39 -5.65 13.71 8.18
CA ASP A 39 -6.94 14.37 8.48
C ASP A 39 -7.83 14.61 7.25
N GLY A 40 -7.36 14.27 6.04
CA GLY A 40 -8.08 14.45 4.78
C GLY A 40 -8.10 15.88 4.25
N SER A 41 -7.43 16.84 4.89
CA SER A 41 -7.43 18.25 4.46
C SER A 41 -6.82 18.42 3.07
N ALA A 42 -5.76 17.66 2.74
CA ALA A 42 -5.11 17.74 1.43
C ALA A 42 -6.06 17.28 0.32
N ALA A 43 -6.57 16.05 0.42
CA ALA A 43 -7.54 15.50 -0.53
C ALA A 43 -8.76 16.43 -0.71
N LYS A 44 -9.33 16.91 0.40
CA LYS A 44 -10.48 17.83 0.35
C LYS A 44 -10.18 19.17 -0.32
N LYS A 45 -8.99 19.75 -0.06
CA LYS A 45 -8.63 21.08 -0.58
C LYS A 45 -8.35 21.04 -2.09
N PHE A 46 -7.78 19.93 -2.57
CA PHE A 46 -7.33 19.79 -3.95
C PHE A 46 -8.21 18.88 -4.81
N ASP A 47 -9.30 18.33 -4.24
CA ASP A 47 -10.20 17.39 -4.89
C ASP A 47 -9.44 16.23 -5.54
N GLY A 48 -8.65 15.54 -4.71
CA GLY A 48 -7.69 14.53 -5.19
C GLY A 48 -7.52 13.35 -4.26
N GLU A 49 -6.83 12.34 -4.76
CA GLU A 49 -6.65 11.03 -4.14
C GLU A 49 -5.17 10.62 -4.16
N PHE A 50 -4.73 10.00 -3.07
CA PHE A 50 -3.40 9.39 -2.93
C PHE A 50 -3.38 7.96 -3.48
N ASN A 51 -4.48 7.23 -3.33
CA ASN A 51 -4.65 5.89 -3.89
C ASN A 51 -5.96 5.83 -4.67
N ASP A 52 -5.99 5.06 -5.74
CA ASP A 52 -7.18 4.83 -6.56
C ASP A 52 -8.31 4.21 -5.74
N ALA A 53 -9.42 4.93 -5.60
CA ALA A 53 -10.60 4.44 -4.91
C ALA A 53 -11.15 3.13 -5.50
N ALA A 54 -11.01 2.90 -6.82
CA ALA A 54 -11.48 1.68 -7.47
C ALA A 54 -10.60 0.47 -7.12
N GLY A 55 -9.32 0.68 -6.82
CA GLY A 55 -8.39 -0.38 -6.42
C GLY A 55 -8.60 -0.88 -4.99
N VAL A 56 -9.42 -0.20 -4.17
CA VAL A 56 -9.63 -0.55 -2.76
C VAL A 56 -10.59 -1.73 -2.63
N GLY A 57 -10.12 -2.82 -2.03
CA GLY A 57 -10.85 -4.08 -1.99
C GLY A 57 -10.58 -4.98 -3.20
N MET A 58 -9.65 -4.57 -4.08
CA MET A 58 -9.17 -5.39 -5.20
C MET A 58 -10.27 -5.86 -6.17
N ASP A 59 -11.39 -5.14 -6.29
CA ASP A 59 -12.58 -5.59 -7.04
C ASP A 59 -13.23 -6.89 -6.51
N GLU A 60 -12.77 -7.40 -5.37
CA GLU A 60 -13.22 -8.66 -4.78
C GLU A 60 -14.17 -8.43 -3.60
N VAL A 61 -14.09 -7.26 -2.96
CA VAL A 61 -14.85 -6.91 -1.76
C VAL A 61 -15.40 -5.49 -1.88
N ASP A 62 -16.73 -5.37 -1.87
CA ASP A 62 -17.40 -4.08 -1.73
C ASP A 62 -17.25 -3.57 -0.29
N LEU A 63 -16.42 -2.54 -0.10
CA LEU A 63 -16.20 -1.92 1.20
C LEU A 63 -17.12 -0.71 1.43
N PRO A 64 -17.45 -0.38 2.69
CA PRO A 64 -18.14 0.86 3.00
C PRO A 64 -17.33 2.08 2.51
N MET A 65 -18.00 3.09 1.94
CA MET A 65 -17.35 4.30 1.41
C MET A 65 -16.35 4.95 2.37
N ARG A 66 -16.64 4.97 3.68
CA ARG A 66 -15.72 5.51 4.70
C ARG A 66 -14.35 4.82 4.72
N ILE A 67 -14.27 3.54 4.35
CA ILE A 67 -13.01 2.77 4.30
C ILE A 67 -12.29 3.09 2.99
N VAL A 68 -13.03 3.18 1.89
CA VAL A 68 -12.51 3.60 0.59
C VAL A 68 -11.91 5.01 0.70
N GLU A 69 -12.61 5.96 1.32
CA GLU A 69 -12.13 7.32 1.58
C GLU A 69 -10.92 7.36 2.52
N GLU A 70 -10.86 6.52 3.55
CA GLU A 70 -9.69 6.44 4.43
C GLU A 70 -8.41 6.04 3.67
N VAL A 71 -8.53 5.09 2.74
CA VAL A 71 -7.41 4.63 1.91
C VAL A 71 -7.08 5.66 0.82
N SER A 72 -8.07 6.04 0.01
CA SER A 72 -7.86 6.91 -1.16
C SER A 72 -7.46 8.33 -0.76
N GLN A 73 -8.03 8.90 0.30
CA GLN A 73 -7.86 10.33 0.63
C GLN A 73 -6.98 10.59 1.84
N ARG A 74 -6.79 9.59 2.72
CA ARG A 74 -6.15 9.79 4.03
C ARG A 74 -4.94 8.90 4.29
N THR A 75 -4.56 8.08 3.31
CA THR A 75 -3.41 7.19 3.40
C THR A 75 -2.40 7.53 2.31
N PRO A 76 -1.11 7.72 2.62
CA PRO A 76 -0.09 7.92 1.60
C PRO A 76 -0.03 6.77 0.58
N SER A 77 0.21 7.08 -0.69
CA SER A 77 0.47 6.06 -1.71
C SER A 77 1.80 5.34 -1.50
N PHE A 78 1.94 4.19 -2.17
CA PHE A 78 3.20 3.49 -2.38
C PHE A 78 3.51 3.38 -3.87
N PHE A 79 4.74 3.02 -4.22
CA PHE A 79 5.16 2.86 -5.61
C PHE A 79 4.84 1.43 -6.08
N THR A 80 4.28 1.35 -7.29
CA THR A 80 3.89 0.13 -8.00
C THR A 80 4.28 0.27 -9.47
N TRP A 81 4.37 -0.83 -10.20
CA TRP A 81 4.57 -0.81 -11.65
C TRP A 81 3.26 -0.60 -12.40
N GLN A 82 2.19 -1.25 -11.96
CA GLN A 82 0.82 -1.00 -12.42
C GLN A 82 0.08 -0.07 -11.47
N GLN A 83 -1.21 0.17 -11.72
CA GLN A 83 -2.08 0.87 -10.76
C GLN A 83 -2.13 0.12 -9.44
N GLU A 84 -1.94 0.82 -8.32
CA GLU A 84 -1.94 0.20 -7.00
C GLU A 84 -3.30 -0.42 -6.67
N ARG A 85 -3.27 -1.59 -6.04
CA ARG A 85 -4.45 -2.26 -5.48
C ARG A 85 -4.31 -2.33 -3.97
N TRP A 86 -5.44 -2.24 -3.26
CA TRP A 86 -5.44 -2.26 -1.79
C TRP A 86 -6.18 -3.49 -1.26
N TRP A 87 -5.42 -4.42 -0.69
CA TRP A 87 -5.97 -5.66 -0.14
C TRP A 87 -6.93 -5.38 1.03
N ALA A 88 -7.98 -6.17 1.15
CA ALA A 88 -9.01 -6.04 2.18
C ALA A 88 -9.35 -7.38 2.83
N HIS A 89 -9.71 -7.34 4.11
CA HIS A 89 -10.14 -8.53 4.85
C HIS A 89 -10.95 -8.13 6.08
N CYS A 90 -11.86 -8.99 6.54
CA CYS A 90 -12.80 -8.68 7.64
C CYS A 90 -13.62 -7.39 7.39
N ASN A 91 -13.99 -7.12 6.13
CA ASN A 91 -14.75 -5.93 5.74
C ASN A 91 -14.04 -4.61 6.09
N ASP A 92 -12.71 -4.61 6.01
CA ASP A 92 -11.85 -3.46 6.26
C ASP A 92 -10.62 -3.50 5.36
N ALA A 93 -9.99 -2.35 5.17
CA ALA A 93 -8.74 -2.23 4.42
C ALA A 93 -7.58 -2.87 5.18
N GLY A 94 -6.70 -3.53 4.45
CA GLY A 94 -5.45 -4.07 5.00
C GLY A 94 -4.48 -2.94 5.38
N ARG A 95 -3.72 -3.16 6.44
CA ARG A 95 -2.54 -2.34 6.73
C ARG A 95 -1.43 -2.75 5.77
N PHE A 96 -0.95 -1.82 4.96
CA PHE A 96 0.24 -2.04 4.14
C PHE A 96 1.48 -2.31 5.03
N LEU A 97 2.20 -3.39 4.75
CA LEU A 97 3.39 -3.83 5.48
C LEU A 97 4.68 -3.62 4.66
N GLY A 98 4.56 -3.26 3.38
CA GLY A 98 5.68 -3.03 2.47
C GLY A 98 5.72 -4.02 1.32
N GLU A 99 6.69 -3.84 0.44
CA GLU A 99 7.14 -4.89 -0.45
C GLU A 99 7.64 -6.09 0.36
N ILE A 100 7.52 -7.29 -0.20
CA ILE A 100 7.83 -8.54 0.49
C ILE A 100 9.26 -8.62 1.05
N GLU A 101 10.23 -7.96 0.40
CA GLU A 101 11.63 -7.88 0.87
C GLU A 101 11.80 -7.02 2.12
N HIS A 102 10.84 -6.16 2.44
CA HIS A 102 10.82 -5.29 3.62
C HIS A 102 9.83 -5.77 4.69
N ALA A 103 9.00 -6.76 4.38
CA ALA A 103 8.09 -7.36 5.33
C ALA A 103 8.83 -8.21 6.37
N ASP A 104 8.27 -8.29 7.58
CA ASP A 104 8.82 -9.10 8.66
C ASP A 104 8.80 -10.59 8.30
N ARG A 105 9.98 -11.20 8.19
CA ARG A 105 10.13 -12.63 7.87
C ARG A 105 9.49 -13.56 8.90
N ALA A 106 9.44 -13.17 10.17
CA ALA A 106 8.78 -13.96 11.21
C ALA A 106 7.25 -13.97 11.00
N LEU A 107 6.69 -12.84 10.54
CA LEU A 107 5.28 -12.76 10.16
C LEU A 107 5.00 -13.59 8.91
N LEU A 108 5.85 -13.52 7.89
CA LEU A 108 5.71 -14.32 6.67
C LEU A 108 5.83 -15.84 6.89
N ALA A 109 6.56 -16.27 7.92
CA ALA A 109 6.66 -17.67 8.32
C ALA A 109 5.55 -18.12 9.30
N SER A 110 4.60 -17.24 9.63
CA SER A 110 3.56 -17.52 10.62
C SER A 110 2.32 -18.17 10.00
N GLN A 111 1.54 -18.88 10.81
CA GLN A 111 0.27 -19.50 10.41
C GLN A 111 -0.69 -18.50 9.71
N PRO A 112 -0.85 -17.24 10.17
CA PRO A 112 -1.63 -16.22 9.46
C PRO A 112 -1.22 -15.91 8.02
N ALA A 113 -0.02 -16.29 7.59
CA ALA A 113 0.51 -16.04 6.25
C ALA A 113 0.45 -17.24 5.31
N GLU A 114 0.03 -18.43 5.76
CA GLU A 114 0.06 -19.65 4.94
C GLU A 114 -0.74 -19.54 3.63
N ASP A 115 -1.94 -18.97 3.69
CA ASP A 115 -2.76 -18.75 2.48
C ASP A 115 -2.06 -17.77 1.53
N PHE A 116 -1.51 -16.68 2.06
CA PHE A 116 -0.79 -15.67 1.28
C PHE A 116 0.45 -16.25 0.59
N VAL A 117 1.24 -17.08 1.29
CA VAL A 117 2.39 -17.77 0.72
C VAL A 117 1.96 -18.68 -0.43
N ARG A 118 0.93 -19.50 -0.20
CA ARG A 118 0.40 -20.43 -1.22
C ARG A 118 -0.09 -19.69 -2.46
N GLU A 119 -0.93 -18.67 -2.28
CA GLU A 119 -1.52 -17.88 -3.35
C GLU A 119 -0.47 -17.10 -4.14
N THR A 120 0.52 -16.52 -3.45
CA THR A 120 1.65 -15.82 -4.09
C THR A 120 2.47 -16.79 -4.93
N CYS A 121 2.89 -17.92 -4.35
CA CYS A 121 3.64 -18.96 -5.07
C CYS A 121 2.89 -19.48 -6.29
N GLU A 122 1.58 -19.69 -6.19
CA GLU A 122 0.74 -20.09 -7.33
C GLU A 122 0.73 -19.03 -8.43
N ALA A 123 0.51 -17.76 -8.06
CA ALA A 123 0.45 -16.63 -9.00
C ALA A 123 1.75 -16.40 -9.78
N VAL A 124 2.92 -16.69 -9.18
CA VAL A 124 4.23 -16.54 -9.83
C VAL A 124 4.88 -17.88 -10.22
N HIS A 125 4.13 -18.97 -10.14
CA HIS A 125 4.57 -20.32 -10.52
C HIS A 125 5.84 -20.81 -9.82
N LEU A 126 5.94 -20.56 -8.50
CA LEU A 126 7.01 -21.02 -7.61
C LEU A 126 6.50 -22.13 -6.68
N ASP A 127 7.41 -22.98 -6.20
CA ASP A 127 7.10 -23.89 -5.09
C ASP A 127 7.17 -23.16 -3.75
N ALA A 128 6.40 -23.64 -2.76
CA ALA A 128 6.33 -23.04 -1.42
C ALA A 128 7.58 -23.30 -0.55
N GLY A 129 8.60 -23.99 -1.07
CA GLY A 129 9.85 -24.27 -0.40
C GLY A 129 10.98 -23.39 -0.94
N GLU A 130 11.76 -23.92 -1.89
CA GLU A 130 12.93 -23.25 -2.46
C GLU A 130 12.52 -22.01 -3.26
N GLY A 131 11.42 -22.08 -4.03
CA GLY A 131 10.88 -20.95 -4.77
C GLY A 131 10.46 -19.78 -3.86
N TRP A 132 9.77 -20.07 -2.76
CA TRP A 132 9.43 -19.05 -1.75
C TRP A 132 10.69 -18.42 -1.14
N GLN A 133 11.69 -19.23 -0.79
CA GLN A 133 12.94 -18.71 -0.24
C GLN A 133 13.68 -17.82 -1.25
N TRP A 134 13.73 -18.24 -2.52
CA TRP A 134 14.29 -17.43 -3.60
C TRP A 134 13.57 -16.09 -3.74
N LEU A 135 12.24 -16.07 -3.62
CA LEU A 135 11.45 -14.84 -3.65
C LEU A 135 11.81 -13.92 -2.49
N LEU A 136 11.96 -14.43 -1.27
CA LEU A 136 12.35 -13.61 -0.12
C LEU A 136 13.77 -13.02 -0.24
N ASP A 137 14.67 -13.73 -0.91
CA ASP A 137 16.09 -13.38 -1.00
C ASP A 137 16.45 -12.60 -2.27
N THR A 138 15.57 -12.58 -3.28
CA THR A 138 15.80 -11.89 -4.55
C THR A 138 15.03 -10.57 -4.57
N PRO A 139 15.70 -9.40 -4.68
CA PRO A 139 15.03 -8.12 -4.68
C PRO A 139 14.02 -7.93 -5.82
N SER A 140 12.98 -7.12 -5.60
CA SER A 140 11.93 -6.88 -6.62
C SER A 140 12.48 -6.40 -7.96
N ARG A 141 13.48 -5.51 -7.93
CA ARG A 141 14.19 -4.99 -9.12
C ARG A 141 14.92 -6.04 -9.96
N ASP A 142 15.21 -7.21 -9.39
CA ASP A 142 15.92 -8.31 -10.05
C ASP A 142 14.95 -9.41 -10.53
N ARG A 143 13.63 -9.14 -10.46
CA ARG A 143 12.54 -10.01 -10.91
C ARG A 143 11.67 -9.29 -11.93
N SER A 144 10.76 -10.03 -12.56
CA SER A 144 9.71 -9.49 -13.44
C SER A 144 8.39 -9.24 -12.70
N PHE A 145 8.44 -9.13 -11.36
CA PHE A 145 7.29 -8.80 -10.51
C PHE A 145 7.72 -8.30 -9.12
N ALA A 146 6.85 -7.48 -8.53
CA ALA A 146 6.87 -7.12 -7.12
C ALA A 146 5.75 -7.86 -6.36
N VAL A 147 5.90 -8.00 -5.04
CA VAL A 147 4.85 -8.56 -4.17
C VAL A 147 4.65 -7.60 -3.01
N PHE A 148 3.42 -7.16 -2.83
CA PHE A 148 3.04 -6.20 -1.80
C PHE A 148 2.28 -6.91 -0.68
N VAL A 149 2.73 -6.72 0.56
CA VAL A 149 2.23 -7.45 1.73
C VAL A 149 1.32 -6.55 2.57
N PHE A 150 0.19 -7.08 2.99
CA PHE A 150 -0.78 -6.43 3.86
C PHE A 150 -1.13 -7.33 5.04
N GLY A 151 -1.54 -6.70 6.14
CA GLY A 151 -2.05 -7.40 7.33
C GLY A 151 -3.45 -6.94 7.69
N CYS A 152 -4.33 -7.87 8.04
CA CYS A 152 -5.67 -7.55 8.52
C CYS A 152 -5.61 -6.88 9.90
N LEU A 153 -6.32 -5.77 10.05
CA LEU A 153 -6.40 -5.01 11.31
C LEU A 153 -7.13 -5.75 12.44
N HIS A 154 -7.92 -6.78 12.10
CA HIS A 154 -8.85 -7.43 13.04
C HIS A 154 -8.39 -8.81 13.53
N CYS A 155 -7.83 -9.62 12.64
CA CYS A 155 -7.50 -11.02 12.95
C CYS A 155 -6.03 -11.39 12.73
N GLY A 156 -5.21 -10.48 12.21
CA GLY A 156 -3.80 -10.72 11.93
C GLY A 156 -3.51 -11.56 10.67
N LYS A 157 -4.53 -11.95 9.89
CA LYS A 157 -4.33 -12.61 8.58
C LYS A 157 -3.45 -11.76 7.69
N VAL A 158 -2.50 -12.39 7.00
CA VAL A 158 -1.64 -11.74 6.00
C VAL A 158 -2.24 -12.00 4.63
N GLY A 159 -2.16 -11.00 3.76
CA GLY A 159 -2.55 -11.09 2.36
C GLY A 159 -1.77 -10.09 1.53
N GLY A 160 -2.17 -9.91 0.28
CA GLY A 160 -1.45 -9.03 -0.63
C GLY A 160 -1.72 -9.35 -2.08
N TYR A 161 -0.86 -8.84 -2.96
CA TYR A 161 -0.97 -9.09 -4.39
C TYR A 161 0.40 -9.07 -5.06
N VAL A 162 0.44 -9.67 -6.25
CA VAL A 162 1.59 -9.66 -7.16
C VAL A 162 1.37 -8.60 -8.21
N ASP A 163 2.39 -7.79 -8.46
CA ASP A 163 2.41 -6.72 -9.45
C ASP A 163 3.45 -7.03 -10.54
N HIS A 164 3.01 -7.22 -11.78
CA HIS A 164 3.86 -7.62 -12.90
C HIS A 164 4.29 -6.40 -13.74
N SER A 165 5.52 -6.44 -14.25
CA SER A 165 6.09 -5.37 -15.11
C SER A 165 5.45 -5.36 -16.48
#